data_AF-A0A538TZE1-F1
#
_entry.id   AF-A0A538TZE1-F1
#
_cell.length_a   1.000
_cell.length_b   1.000
_cell.length_c   1.000
_cell.angle_alpha   90.00
_cell.angle_beta   90.00
_cell.angle_gamma   90.00
#
_symmetry.space_group_name_H-M   'P 1'
#
loop_
_entity.id
_entity.type
_entity.pdbx_description
1 polymer ?
#
loop_
_entity_poly.entity_id
_entity_poly.type
_entity_poly.pdbx_seq_one_letter_code
_entity_poly.pdbx_strand_id
1 'polypeptide(L)'
;MIERFPGAWLATVCVGLVAGMASAALAGPNTPPVASILSPQDGAGYTAGSTVSLAGAATDAEDPEVRLAYQWEVDAVRSGGDRVRVLTFKGKNTSFVAQPGNDPGTGYEIRLVVTDPGGLRDTARVKLGPGAAPSPDPSSYPLGPGDKVHVAIYAGGEKQEDFTADVSPAGTLTAPLIGEIPVHGVTAFEVSNRIRQILARDYFVDPQVLVSVNDSCPAK
;
A
#
# COMPACT_ATOMS: atom_id res chain seq x y z
N MET A 1 5.50 36.87 71.35
CA MET A 1 4.66 36.18 70.36
C MET A 1 5.61 35.54 69.37
N ILE A 2 5.59 34.21 69.35
CA ILE A 2 6.48 33.32 68.59
C ILE A 2 5.96 33.24 67.16
N GLU A 3 6.84 33.27 66.16
CA GLU A 3 6.90 32.23 65.11
C GLU A 3 8.14 32.40 64.22
N ARG A 4 8.99 31.37 64.25
CA ARG A 4 10.02 31.06 63.23
C ARG A 4 9.35 30.23 62.14
N PHE A 5 9.65 30.49 60.87
CA PHE A 5 9.88 29.39 59.90
C PHE A 5 10.99 29.78 58.89
N PRO A 6 11.78 28.80 58.40
CA PRO A 6 13.06 29.02 57.73
C PRO A 6 13.00 28.80 56.20
N GLY A 7 14.01 29.34 55.50
CA GLY A 7 14.60 28.72 54.31
C GLY A 7 13.97 29.02 52.95
N ALA A 8 14.76 29.58 52.04
CA ALA A 8 15.15 28.98 50.75
C ALA A 8 15.66 30.07 49.80
N TRP A 9 16.91 29.92 49.37
CA TRP A 9 17.49 30.68 48.27
C TRP A 9 17.01 30.08 46.96
N LEU A 10 16.49 30.89 46.03
CA LEU A 10 16.36 30.51 44.63
C LEU A 10 17.14 31.50 43.78
N ALA A 11 18.36 31.12 43.42
CA ALA A 11 19.08 31.69 42.31
C ALA A 11 18.36 31.26 41.02
N THR A 12 17.74 32.19 40.32
CA THR A 12 17.24 31.96 38.97
C THR A 12 18.44 31.83 38.04
N VAL A 13 18.79 30.59 37.71
CA VAL A 13 19.69 30.30 36.57
C VAL A 13 18.89 30.61 35.30
N CYS A 14 19.24 31.71 34.62
CA CYS A 14 18.84 31.89 33.24
C CYS A 14 19.59 30.84 32.41
N VAL A 15 18.89 29.76 32.02
CA VAL A 15 19.38 28.85 31.00
C VAL A 15 19.44 29.66 29.70
N GLY A 16 20.66 30.00 29.28
CA GLY A 16 20.91 30.58 27.98
C GLY A 16 20.36 29.64 26.92
N LEU A 17 19.44 30.15 26.10
CA LEU A 17 19.08 29.51 24.85
C LEU A 17 20.37 29.47 24.01
N VAL A 18 21.01 28.31 23.95
CA VAL A 18 22.02 28.07 22.92
C VAL A 18 21.22 28.06 21.63
N ALA A 19 21.30 29.15 20.86
CA ALA A 19 20.82 29.16 19.49
C ALA A 19 21.54 28.01 18.79
N GLY A 20 20.84 26.90 18.57
CA GLY A 20 21.35 25.80 17.78
C GLY A 20 21.77 26.40 16.44
N MET A 21 23.06 26.32 16.12
CA MET A 21 23.53 26.68 14.80
C MET A 21 22.80 25.77 13.83
N ALA A 22 21.82 26.33 13.10
CA ALA A 22 21.29 25.68 11.93
C ALA A 22 22.48 25.54 10.97
N SER A 23 23.02 24.33 10.89
CA SER A 23 24.00 23.99 9.86
C SER A 23 23.24 24.04 8.55
N ALA A 24 23.32 25.16 7.85
CA ALA A 24 22.85 25.26 6.48
C ALA A 24 23.82 24.41 5.66
N ALA A 25 23.50 23.12 5.50
CA ALA A 25 24.11 22.32 4.46
C ALA A 25 23.89 23.06 3.14
N LEU A 26 24.97 23.31 2.39
CA LEU A 26 24.87 23.71 1.00
C LEU A 26 24.08 22.59 0.29
N ALA A 27 22.79 22.81 0.06
CA ALA A 27 21.98 21.89 -0.72
C ALA A 27 22.67 21.74 -2.08
N GLY A 28 22.96 20.50 -2.47
CA GLY A 28 23.44 20.20 -3.81
C GLY A 28 22.42 20.65 -4.87
N PRO A 29 22.73 20.51 -6.17
CA PRO A 29 21.71 20.69 -7.19
C PRO A 29 20.53 19.75 -6.91
N ASN A 30 19.31 20.29 -6.90
CA ASN A 30 18.09 19.52 -6.71
C ASN A 30 18.00 18.37 -7.72
N THR A 31 17.63 17.17 -7.28
CA THR A 31 17.46 15.99 -8.14
C THR A 31 15.98 15.71 -8.39
N PRO A 32 15.60 15.04 -9.50
CA PRO A 32 14.21 14.67 -9.71
C PRO A 32 13.78 13.55 -8.75
N PRO A 33 12.49 13.52 -8.35
CA PRO A 33 11.96 12.42 -7.57
C PRO A 33 11.99 11.11 -8.39
N VAL A 34 11.90 9.97 -7.72
CA VAL A 34 11.73 8.65 -8.36
C VAL A 34 10.30 8.18 -8.13
N ALA A 35 9.52 8.04 -9.20
CA ALA A 35 8.13 7.59 -9.15
C ALA A 35 8.05 6.07 -9.25
N SER A 36 7.10 5.45 -8.55
CA SER A 36 6.85 4.01 -8.63
C SER A 36 5.37 3.70 -8.56
N ILE A 37 4.90 2.83 -9.46
CA ILE A 37 3.54 2.31 -9.46
C ILE A 37 3.57 0.98 -8.71
N LEU A 38 2.88 0.93 -7.57
CA LEU A 38 2.72 -0.28 -6.76
C LEU A 38 1.55 -1.14 -7.25
N SER A 39 0.54 -0.51 -7.84
CA SER A 39 -0.59 -1.18 -8.48
C SER A 39 -1.22 -0.24 -9.52
N PRO A 40 -1.66 -0.76 -10.68
CA PRO A 40 -1.59 -2.16 -11.10
C PRO A 40 -0.19 -2.56 -11.59
N GLN A 41 0.07 -3.87 -11.65
CA GLN A 41 1.30 -4.41 -12.25
C GLN A 41 1.31 -4.19 -13.77
N ASP A 42 2.49 -4.06 -14.38
CA ASP A 42 2.58 -3.93 -15.84
C ASP A 42 2.12 -5.21 -16.55
N GLY A 43 1.31 -5.04 -17.60
CA GLY A 43 0.71 -6.16 -18.33
C GLY A 43 -0.52 -6.78 -17.66
N ALA A 44 -0.99 -6.20 -16.56
CA ALA A 44 -2.20 -6.64 -15.88
C ALA A 44 -3.44 -6.67 -16.80
N GLY A 45 -4.26 -7.70 -16.68
CA GLY A 45 -5.57 -7.74 -17.32
C GLY A 45 -6.60 -6.79 -16.69
N TYR A 46 -7.77 -6.64 -17.32
CA TYR A 46 -8.96 -6.06 -16.70
C TYR A 46 -10.24 -6.61 -17.36
N THR A 47 -11.33 -6.65 -16.61
CA THR A 47 -12.66 -6.96 -17.16
C THR A 47 -13.52 -5.69 -17.23
N ALA A 48 -14.40 -5.59 -18.23
CA ALA A 48 -15.27 -4.42 -18.37
C ALA A 48 -16.13 -4.24 -17.11
N GLY A 49 -16.09 -3.05 -16.52
CA GLY A 49 -16.77 -2.74 -15.26
C GLY A 49 -15.96 -3.08 -13.99
N SER A 50 -14.78 -3.71 -14.10
CA SER A 50 -13.93 -3.94 -12.92
C SER A 50 -13.34 -2.63 -12.41
N THR A 51 -13.21 -2.51 -11.10
CA THR A 51 -12.45 -1.42 -10.48
C THR A 51 -10.96 -1.74 -10.52
N VAL A 52 -10.18 -0.84 -11.10
CA VAL A 52 -8.72 -0.88 -11.11
C VAL A 52 -8.21 0.07 -10.04
N SER A 53 -7.47 -0.46 -9.07
CA SER A 53 -6.80 0.32 -8.03
C SER A 53 -5.50 0.91 -8.56
N LEU A 54 -5.25 2.19 -8.27
CA LEU A 54 -4.01 2.90 -8.57
C LEU A 54 -3.31 3.21 -7.25
N ALA A 55 -2.15 2.62 -7.02
CA ALA A 55 -1.33 2.86 -5.83
C ALA A 55 0.07 3.30 -6.25
N GLY A 56 0.50 4.44 -5.72
CA GLY A 56 1.75 5.08 -6.09
C GLY A 56 2.69 5.22 -4.90
N ALA A 57 3.98 5.30 -5.19
CA ALA A 57 5.02 5.67 -4.24
C ALA A 57 5.99 6.63 -4.91
N ALA A 58 6.70 7.40 -4.09
CA ALA A 58 7.84 8.15 -4.58
C ALA A 58 8.92 8.33 -3.51
N THR A 59 10.15 8.49 -3.96
CA THR A 59 11.29 8.85 -3.13
C THR A 59 12.03 10.00 -3.77
N ASP A 60 12.53 10.92 -2.96
CA ASP A 60 13.36 12.02 -3.39
C ASP A 60 14.51 12.21 -2.37
N ALA A 61 15.69 12.64 -2.83
CA ALA A 61 16.87 12.76 -1.99
C ALA A 61 16.84 14.03 -1.12
N GLU A 62 16.20 15.08 -1.59
CA GLU A 62 16.17 16.40 -0.96
C GLU A 62 14.83 16.69 -0.26
N ASP A 63 13.72 16.18 -0.80
CA ASP A 63 12.38 16.48 -0.33
C ASP A 63 11.67 15.26 0.29
N PRO A 64 11.06 15.41 1.48
CA PRO A 64 10.23 14.35 2.05
C PRO A 64 8.98 14.12 1.19
N GLU A 65 8.50 12.87 1.17
CA GLU A 65 7.37 12.44 0.33
C GLU A 65 6.12 13.34 0.43
N VAL A 66 5.83 13.86 1.63
CA VAL A 66 4.68 14.75 1.90
C VAL A 66 4.70 16.04 1.08
N ARG A 67 5.86 16.47 0.59
CA ARG A 67 6.01 17.65 -0.27
C ARG A 67 5.93 17.34 -1.76
N LEU A 68 5.90 16.06 -2.13
CA LEU A 68 5.82 15.62 -3.52
C LEU A 68 4.36 15.66 -4.00
N ALA A 69 4.17 16.15 -5.22
CA ALA A 69 2.86 16.23 -5.86
C ALA A 69 2.65 15.04 -6.81
N TYR A 70 1.58 14.27 -6.56
CA TYR A 70 1.21 13.10 -7.35
C TYR A 70 0.09 13.43 -8.34
N GLN A 71 0.25 12.99 -9.59
CA GLN A 71 -0.76 13.05 -10.62
C GLN A 71 -0.81 11.75 -11.41
N TRP A 72 -1.99 11.13 -11.42
CA TRP A 72 -2.30 9.99 -12.27
C TRP A 72 -2.92 10.45 -13.58
N GLU A 73 -2.54 9.80 -14.66
CA GLU A 73 -3.10 10.00 -15.99
C GLU A 73 -3.42 8.63 -16.60
N VAL A 74 -4.65 8.45 -17.07
CA VAL A 74 -5.08 7.19 -17.69
C VAL A 74 -5.49 7.49 -19.12
N ASP A 75 -4.82 6.86 -20.07
CA ASP A 75 -5.18 6.88 -21.48
C ASP A 75 -5.81 5.54 -21.88
N ALA A 76 -6.96 5.59 -22.54
CA ALA A 76 -7.49 4.44 -23.27
C ALA A 76 -6.79 4.34 -24.64
N VAL A 77 -6.27 3.16 -24.96
CA VAL A 77 -5.59 2.84 -26.21
C VAL A 77 -6.44 1.83 -26.97
N ARG A 78 -7.15 2.28 -28.00
CA ARG A 78 -8.01 1.39 -28.80
C ARG A 78 -7.20 0.46 -29.69
N SER A 79 -7.82 -0.61 -30.16
CA SER A 79 -7.19 -1.62 -31.05
C SER A 79 -6.61 -1.01 -32.33
N GLY A 80 -7.16 0.13 -32.79
CA GLY A 80 -6.66 0.90 -33.94
C GLY A 80 -5.47 1.83 -33.66
N GLY A 81 -4.97 1.89 -32.42
CA GLY A 81 -3.84 2.74 -32.02
C GLY A 81 -4.23 4.15 -31.55
N ASP A 82 -5.51 4.52 -31.62
CA ASP A 82 -6.01 5.78 -31.06
C ASP A 82 -5.80 5.82 -29.55
N ARG A 83 -5.25 6.93 -29.08
CA ARG A 83 -4.97 7.18 -27.67
C ARG A 83 -5.78 8.37 -27.19
N VAL A 84 -6.59 8.16 -26.17
CA VAL A 84 -7.42 9.22 -25.59
C VAL A 84 -7.22 9.24 -24.09
N ARG A 85 -6.85 10.40 -23.54
CA ARG A 85 -6.83 10.59 -22.09
C ARG A 85 -8.26 10.57 -21.56
N VAL A 86 -8.55 9.58 -20.72
CA VAL A 86 -9.90 9.40 -20.16
C VAL A 86 -9.99 9.92 -18.74
N LEU A 87 -8.89 9.89 -17.97
CA LEU A 87 -8.92 10.30 -16.56
C LEU A 87 -7.62 11.03 -16.16
N THR A 88 -7.77 11.91 -15.17
CA THR A 88 -6.65 12.54 -14.47
C THR A 88 -7.01 12.70 -13.00
N PHE A 89 -6.17 12.19 -12.10
CA PHE A 89 -6.38 12.28 -10.66
C PHE A 89 -5.19 12.90 -9.96
N LYS A 90 -5.44 13.57 -8.84
CA LYS A 90 -4.41 14.02 -7.91
C LYS A 90 -4.40 13.12 -6.69
N GLY A 91 -3.22 12.94 -6.10
CA GLY A 91 -3.04 12.14 -4.90
C GLY A 91 -2.32 10.81 -5.18
N LYS A 92 -1.86 10.19 -4.09
CA LYS A 92 -0.99 9.01 -4.12
C LYS A 92 -1.75 7.75 -4.55
N ASN A 93 -2.97 7.58 -4.03
CA ASN A 93 -3.82 6.42 -4.29
C ASN A 93 -5.19 6.86 -4.81
N THR A 94 -5.74 6.12 -5.77
CA THR A 94 -7.08 6.31 -6.32
C THR A 94 -7.57 5.02 -6.97
N SER A 95 -8.73 5.03 -7.61
CA SER A 95 -9.19 3.93 -8.45
C SER A 95 -10.02 4.45 -9.63
N PHE A 96 -10.22 3.61 -10.64
CA PHE A 96 -11.17 3.88 -11.70
C PHE A 96 -11.87 2.60 -12.16
N VAL A 97 -13.03 2.74 -12.77
CA VAL A 97 -13.75 1.60 -13.36
C VAL A 97 -13.33 1.46 -14.83
N ALA A 98 -12.84 0.28 -15.21
CA ALA A 98 -12.41 0.01 -16.57
C ALA A 98 -13.63 -0.06 -17.52
N GLN A 99 -13.73 0.91 -18.43
CA GLN A 99 -14.84 1.06 -19.37
C GLN A 99 -14.31 1.12 -20.82
N PRO A 100 -14.02 -0.04 -21.46
CA PRO A 100 -13.51 -0.09 -22.83
C PRO A 100 -14.46 0.48 -23.89
N GLY A 101 -15.73 0.70 -23.53
CA GLY A 101 -16.77 1.14 -24.45
C GLY A 101 -17.04 0.06 -25.50
N ASN A 102 -17.16 0.48 -26.77
CA ASN A 102 -17.52 -0.40 -27.88
C ASN A 102 -16.35 -1.20 -28.46
N ASP A 103 -15.12 -0.97 -27.98
CA ASP A 103 -13.93 -1.69 -28.44
C ASP A 103 -13.40 -2.59 -27.30
N PRO A 104 -13.79 -3.87 -27.24
CA PRO A 104 -13.36 -4.78 -26.18
C PRO A 104 -11.85 -5.07 -26.21
N GLY A 105 -11.14 -4.70 -27.29
CA GLY A 105 -9.69 -4.80 -27.40
C GLY A 105 -8.92 -3.62 -26.79
N THR A 106 -9.63 -2.63 -26.23
CA THR A 106 -9.01 -1.42 -25.66
C THR A 106 -8.03 -1.77 -24.54
N GLY A 107 -6.80 -1.29 -24.60
CA GLY A 107 -5.88 -1.28 -23.47
C GLY A 107 -5.96 0.02 -22.68
N TYR A 108 -5.37 0.04 -21.48
CA TYR A 108 -5.10 1.29 -20.77
C TYR A 108 -3.60 1.50 -20.62
N GLU A 109 -3.14 2.73 -20.81
CA GLU A 109 -1.82 3.14 -20.36
C GLU A 109 -1.97 4.11 -19.21
N ILE A 110 -1.45 3.70 -18.05
CA ILE A 110 -1.53 4.46 -16.82
C ILE A 110 -0.15 5.07 -16.56
N ARG A 111 -0.14 6.36 -16.21
CA ARG A 111 1.07 7.09 -15.85
C ARG A 111 0.91 7.73 -14.48
N LEU A 112 1.93 7.56 -13.64
CA LEU A 112 2.07 8.30 -12.38
C LEU A 112 3.17 9.33 -12.58
N VAL A 113 2.80 10.60 -12.56
CA VAL A 113 3.72 11.74 -12.59
C VAL A 113 3.90 12.24 -11.16
N VAL A 114 5.15 12.28 -10.69
CA VAL A 114 5.49 12.83 -9.38
C VAL A 114 6.37 14.04 -9.59
N THR A 115 6.06 15.15 -8.93
CA THR A 115 6.77 16.43 -9.06
C THR A 115 7.21 16.93 -7.69
N ASP A 116 8.47 17.33 -7.58
CA ASP A 116 9.01 17.94 -6.38
C ASP A 116 8.63 19.45 -6.29
N PRO A 117 8.83 20.10 -5.14
CA PRO A 117 8.66 21.55 -4.98
C PRO A 117 9.57 22.40 -5.89
N GLY A 118 10.70 21.86 -6.35
CA GLY A 118 11.60 22.49 -7.32
C GLY A 118 11.11 22.44 -8.77
N GLY A 119 10.03 21.70 -9.05
CA GLY A 119 9.43 21.51 -10.36
C GLY A 119 10.03 20.39 -11.20
N LEU A 120 11.02 19.64 -10.69
CA LEU A 120 11.52 18.45 -11.37
C LEU A 120 10.52 17.30 -11.18
N ARG A 121 10.47 16.40 -12.17
CA ARG A 121 9.48 15.34 -12.19
C ARG A 121 10.02 14.04 -12.76
N ASP A 122 9.44 12.94 -12.30
CA ASP A 122 9.60 11.62 -12.90
C ASP A 122 8.23 11.01 -13.23
N THR A 123 8.22 9.99 -14.09
CA THR A 123 7.00 9.34 -14.56
C THR A 123 7.15 7.84 -14.65
N ALA A 124 6.43 7.13 -13.78
CA ALA A 124 6.24 5.69 -13.88
C ALA A 124 5.06 5.36 -14.80
N ARG A 125 5.11 4.20 -15.48
CA ARG A 125 4.09 3.78 -16.46
C ARG A 125 3.79 2.30 -16.34
N VAL A 126 2.53 1.93 -16.52
CA VAL A 126 2.07 0.54 -16.64
C VAL A 126 0.98 0.42 -17.71
N LYS A 127 0.89 -0.74 -18.34
CA LYS A 127 -0.11 -1.06 -19.35
C LYS A 127 -1.08 -2.11 -18.84
N LEU A 128 -2.35 -1.92 -19.15
CA LEU A 128 -3.40 -2.90 -18.95
C LEU A 128 -3.95 -3.39 -20.29
N GLY A 129 -4.20 -4.69 -20.37
CA GLY A 129 -4.88 -5.31 -21.50
C GLY A 129 -6.25 -5.85 -21.10
N PRO A 130 -7.17 -6.04 -22.05
CA PRO A 130 -8.38 -6.80 -21.78
C PRO A 130 -8.03 -8.25 -21.42
N GLY A 131 -8.67 -8.79 -20.39
CA GLY A 131 -8.38 -10.14 -19.89
C GLY A 131 -8.76 -10.27 -18.42
N ALA A 132 -8.61 -11.45 -17.82
CA ALA A 132 -8.84 -11.57 -16.38
C ALA A 132 -7.99 -10.52 -15.64
N ALA A 133 -8.64 -9.66 -14.86
CA ALA A 133 -7.92 -8.74 -13.99
C ALA A 133 -6.93 -9.56 -13.15
N PRO A 134 -5.68 -9.12 -12.95
CA PRO A 134 -4.86 -9.76 -11.95
C PRO A 134 -5.63 -9.65 -10.66
N SER A 135 -5.74 -10.78 -9.96
CA SER A 135 -6.13 -10.73 -8.55
C SER A 135 -5.22 -9.68 -7.89
N PRO A 136 -5.76 -8.74 -7.10
CA PRO A 136 -4.93 -7.74 -6.43
C PRO A 136 -3.79 -8.47 -5.72
N ASP A 137 -2.58 -7.91 -5.78
CA ASP A 137 -1.43 -8.45 -5.06
C ASP A 137 -1.88 -8.78 -3.63
N PRO A 138 -1.93 -10.06 -3.23
CA PRO A 138 -2.60 -10.47 -2.00
C PRO A 138 -1.98 -9.78 -0.78
N SER A 139 -0.73 -9.34 -0.90
CA SER A 139 0.01 -8.60 0.12
C SER A 139 -0.51 -7.18 0.43
N SER A 140 -1.32 -6.57 -0.45
CA SER A 140 -1.74 -5.15 -0.32
C SER A 140 -3.26 -4.94 -0.24
N TYR A 141 -4.06 -6.00 -0.43
CA TYR A 141 -5.51 -5.93 -0.34
C TYR A 141 -5.97 -6.02 1.13
N PRO A 142 -6.68 -5.00 1.67
CA PRO A 142 -7.28 -5.10 2.99
C PRO A 142 -8.42 -6.11 2.94
N LEU A 143 -8.35 -7.13 3.79
CA LEU A 143 -9.36 -8.19 3.83
C LEU A 143 -10.69 -7.63 4.37
N GLY A 144 -11.74 -7.85 3.58
CA GLY A 144 -13.11 -7.47 3.86
C GLY A 144 -13.99 -8.69 4.15
N PRO A 145 -15.13 -8.49 4.83
CA PRO A 145 -16.13 -9.54 5.00
C PRO A 145 -16.57 -10.16 3.66
N GLY A 146 -16.54 -11.49 3.57
CA GLY A 146 -16.92 -12.24 2.37
C GLY A 146 -15.76 -12.62 1.44
N ASP A 147 -14.53 -12.20 1.73
CA ASP A 147 -13.36 -12.64 0.97
C ASP A 147 -13.02 -14.11 1.22
N LYS A 148 -12.64 -14.82 0.16
CA LYS A 148 -12.07 -16.17 0.26
C LYS A 148 -10.57 -16.11 0.23
N VAL A 149 -9.95 -16.55 1.31
CA VAL A 149 -8.51 -16.52 1.52
C VAL A 149 -7.97 -17.95 1.53
N HIS A 150 -7.03 -18.23 0.64
CA HIS A 150 -6.26 -19.47 0.60
C HIS A 150 -5.00 -19.31 1.46
N VAL A 151 -4.79 -20.21 2.41
CA VAL A 151 -3.67 -20.21 3.34
C VAL A 151 -2.90 -21.52 3.20
N ALA A 152 -1.62 -21.41 2.88
CA ALA A 152 -0.69 -22.54 2.82
C ALA A 152 0.42 -22.35 3.87
N ILE A 153 0.63 -23.36 4.69
CA ILE A 153 1.63 -23.39 5.77
C ILE A 153 2.67 -24.45 5.44
N TYR A 154 3.94 -24.04 5.47
CA TYR A 154 5.09 -24.90 5.26
C TYR A 154 5.98 -24.88 6.51
N ALA A 155 6.47 -26.03 6.96
CA ALA A 155 7.44 -26.12 8.04
C ALA A 155 8.40 -27.28 7.78
N GLY A 156 9.68 -27.12 8.13
CA GLY A 156 10.69 -28.18 7.94
C GLY A 156 10.94 -28.59 6.47
N GLY A 157 10.52 -27.76 5.51
CA GLY A 157 10.62 -28.05 4.08
C GLY A 157 9.43 -28.79 3.48
N GLU A 158 8.40 -29.11 4.27
CA GLU A 158 7.18 -29.78 3.83
C GLU A 158 5.94 -28.90 4.04
N LYS A 159 4.88 -29.18 3.26
CA LYS A 159 3.58 -28.48 3.39
C LYS A 159 2.80 -29.14 4.52
N GLN A 160 2.54 -28.39 5.58
CA GLN A 160 1.86 -28.89 6.78
C GLN A 160 0.34 -28.76 6.66
N GLU A 161 -0.12 -27.60 6.19
CA GLU A 161 -1.55 -27.28 6.17
C GLU A 161 -1.86 -26.43 4.93
N ASP A 162 -3.00 -26.69 4.32
CA ASP A 162 -3.42 -26.05 3.07
C ASP A 162 -4.95 -25.97 3.04
N PHE A 163 -5.49 -24.77 3.22
CA PHE A 163 -6.94 -24.59 3.36
C PHE A 163 -7.41 -23.26 2.79
N THR A 164 -8.69 -23.21 2.46
CA THR A 164 -9.39 -21.97 2.09
C THR A 164 -10.34 -21.59 3.23
N ALA A 165 -10.29 -20.33 3.64
CA ALA A 165 -11.13 -19.76 4.69
C ALA A 165 -11.89 -18.53 4.19
N ASP A 166 -13.13 -18.38 4.65
CA ASP A 166 -13.97 -17.23 4.41
C ASP A 166 -13.80 -16.19 5.53
N VAL A 167 -13.71 -14.90 5.16
CA VAL A 167 -13.73 -13.81 6.13
C VAL A 167 -15.17 -13.56 6.60
N SER A 168 -15.40 -13.71 7.91
CA SER A 168 -16.72 -13.54 8.50
C SER A 168 -17.23 -12.09 8.41
N PRO A 169 -18.56 -11.86 8.55
CA PRO A 169 -19.15 -10.52 8.71
C PRO A 169 -18.57 -9.71 9.89
N ALA A 170 -18.04 -10.39 10.91
CA ALA A 170 -17.35 -9.76 12.03
C ALA A 170 -15.89 -9.39 11.70
N GLY A 171 -15.42 -9.70 10.48
CA GLY A 171 -14.07 -9.45 10.02
C GLY A 171 -13.04 -10.38 10.67
N THR A 172 -13.44 -11.63 10.95
CA THR A 172 -12.58 -12.68 11.50
C THR A 172 -12.36 -13.78 10.47
N LEU A 173 -11.16 -14.35 10.45
CA LEU A 173 -10.80 -15.52 9.66
C LEU A 173 -10.66 -16.71 10.59
N THR A 174 -11.32 -17.81 10.28
CA THR A 174 -11.20 -19.05 11.05
C THR A 174 -10.14 -19.94 10.43
N ALA A 175 -9.11 -20.29 11.20
CA ALA A 175 -8.02 -21.17 10.77
C ALA A 175 -7.94 -22.42 11.65
N PRO A 176 -7.66 -23.61 11.07
CA PRO A 176 -7.30 -24.79 11.84
C PRO A 176 -6.11 -24.49 12.77
N LEU A 177 -6.09 -25.09 13.97
CA LEU A 177 -5.04 -24.96 15.00
C LEU A 177 -4.94 -23.59 15.70
N ILE A 178 -5.33 -22.50 15.05
CA ILE A 178 -5.18 -21.13 15.59
C ILE A 178 -6.52 -20.57 16.08
N GLY A 179 -7.64 -21.01 15.50
CA GLY A 179 -8.97 -20.51 15.83
C GLY A 179 -9.33 -19.24 15.04
N GLU A 180 -10.07 -18.34 15.66
CA GLU A 180 -10.50 -17.08 15.03
C GLU A 180 -9.42 -16.00 15.14
N ILE A 181 -9.09 -15.39 13.99
CA ILE A 181 -8.10 -14.33 13.86
C ILE A 181 -8.80 -13.08 13.34
N PRO A 182 -8.67 -11.91 14.00
CA PRO A 182 -9.23 -10.66 13.48
C PRO A 182 -8.44 -10.21 12.24
N VAL A 183 -9.13 -10.10 11.11
CA VAL A 183 -8.58 -9.72 9.79
C VAL A 183 -9.21 -8.45 9.20
N HIS A 184 -10.15 -7.82 9.89
CA HIS A 184 -10.82 -6.61 9.43
C HIS A 184 -9.84 -5.46 9.15
N GLY A 185 -9.75 -5.04 7.89
CA GLY A 185 -8.94 -3.89 7.49
C GLY A 185 -7.43 -4.10 7.55
N VAL A 186 -6.97 -5.34 7.79
CA VAL A 186 -5.55 -5.72 7.69
C VAL A 186 -5.29 -6.45 6.38
N THR A 187 -4.07 -6.34 5.88
CA THR A 187 -3.67 -6.94 4.60
C THR A 187 -3.38 -8.44 4.76
N ALA A 188 -3.40 -9.20 3.67
CA ALA A 188 -3.05 -10.62 3.76
C ALA A 188 -1.58 -10.84 4.21
N PHE A 189 -0.70 -9.86 4.00
CA PHE A 189 0.67 -9.88 4.53
C PHE A 189 0.72 -9.70 6.06
N GLU A 190 -0.12 -8.84 6.62
CA GLU A 190 -0.20 -8.70 8.08
C GLU A 190 -0.83 -9.94 8.72
N VAL A 191 -1.83 -10.54 8.04
CA VAL A 191 -2.43 -11.80 8.46
C VAL A 191 -1.42 -12.95 8.39
N SER A 192 -0.64 -13.05 7.32
CA SER A 192 0.40 -14.09 7.20
C SER A 192 1.44 -13.97 8.32
N ASN A 193 1.87 -12.76 8.65
CA ASN A 193 2.79 -12.51 9.75
C ASN A 193 2.21 -12.88 11.12
N ARG A 194 0.93 -12.56 11.38
CA ARG A 194 0.25 -12.95 12.63
C ARG A 194 0.12 -14.47 12.75
N ILE A 195 -0.34 -15.14 11.70
CA ILE A 195 -0.46 -16.61 11.66
C ILE A 195 0.91 -17.25 11.90
N ARG A 196 1.95 -16.75 11.23
CA ARG A 196 3.34 -17.21 11.41
C ARG A 196 3.78 -17.10 12.86
N GLN A 197 3.55 -15.96 13.52
CA GLN A 197 3.95 -15.75 14.91
C GLN A 197 3.26 -16.71 15.89
N ILE A 198 1.98 -16.99 15.68
CA ILE A 198 1.22 -17.91 16.55
C ILE A 198 1.70 -19.35 16.34
N LEU A 199 1.83 -19.77 15.08
CA LEU A 199 2.29 -21.10 14.73
C LEU A 199 3.74 -21.37 15.18
N ALA A 200 4.62 -20.36 15.07
CA ALA A 200 6.02 -20.46 15.48
C ALA A 200 6.19 -20.65 16.99
N ARG A 201 5.20 -20.23 17.79
CA ARG A 201 5.29 -20.30 19.25
C ARG A 201 4.90 -21.67 19.78
N ASP A 202 3.80 -22.21 19.29
CA ASP A 202 3.14 -23.34 19.94
C ASP A 202 3.12 -24.63 19.09
N TYR A 203 3.40 -24.56 17.78
CA TYR A 203 3.15 -25.68 16.85
C TYR A 203 4.32 -26.07 15.92
N PHE A 204 5.05 -25.11 15.35
CA PHE A 204 6.06 -25.36 14.30
C PHE A 204 7.35 -24.57 14.53
N VAL A 205 8.49 -25.10 14.09
CA VAL A 205 9.78 -24.39 14.08
C VAL A 205 9.94 -23.70 12.73
N ASP A 206 10.06 -22.37 12.73
CA ASP A 206 10.16 -21.50 11.54
C ASP A 206 9.12 -21.78 10.43
N PRO A 207 7.81 -21.68 10.73
CA PRO A 207 6.78 -21.88 9.72
C PRO A 207 6.79 -20.75 8.69
N GLN A 208 6.70 -21.11 7.42
CA GLN A 208 6.41 -20.18 6.33
C GLN A 208 4.92 -20.20 6.03
N VAL A 209 4.31 -19.03 6.00
CA VAL A 209 2.87 -18.87 5.80
C VAL A 209 2.66 -18.03 4.56
N LEU A 210 2.06 -18.64 3.54
CA LEU A 210 1.64 -17.97 2.32
C LEU A 210 0.13 -17.77 2.38
N VAL A 211 -0.32 -16.53 2.16
CA VAL A 211 -1.74 -16.16 2.15
C VAL A 211 -2.06 -15.53 0.80
N SER A 212 -3.05 -16.08 0.11
CA SER A 212 -3.50 -15.65 -1.22
C SER A 212 -5.00 -15.41 -1.20
N VAL A 213 -5.48 -14.35 -1.83
CA VAL A 213 -6.93 -14.07 -1.95
C VAL A 213 -7.43 -14.70 -3.24
N ASN A 214 -8.36 -15.66 -3.13
CA ASN A 214 -8.76 -16.55 -4.22
C ASN A 214 -10.05 -16.07 -4.93
N ASP A 215 -11.00 -15.51 -4.17
CA ASP A 215 -12.15 -14.78 -4.70
C ASP A 215 -12.26 -13.45 -3.93
N SER A 216 -12.09 -12.34 -4.65
CA SER A 216 -12.55 -11.03 -4.15
C SER A 216 -13.99 -10.87 -4.61
N CYS A 217 -14.94 -10.95 -3.67
CA CYS A 217 -16.30 -10.49 -3.96
C CYS A 217 -16.28 -8.97 -3.73
N PRO A 218 -16.31 -8.11 -4.76
CA PRO A 218 -16.34 -6.68 -4.53
C PRO A 218 -17.59 -6.35 -3.70
N ALA A 219 -17.38 -5.74 -2.53
CA ALA A 219 -18.46 -5.30 -1.65
C ALA A 219 -19.45 -4.44 -2.46
N LYS A 220 -20.73 -4.79 -2.36
CA LYS A 220 -21.84 -4.20 -3.10
C LYS A 220 -22.32 -2.88 -2.48
#